data_AF-A0A541BLU5-F1
#
_entry.id   AF-A0A541BLU5-F1
#
_cell.length_a   1.000
_cell.length_b   1.000
_cell.length_c   1.000
_cell.angle_alpha   90.00
_cell.angle_beta   90.00
_cell.angle_gamma   90.00
#
_symmetry.space_group_name_H-M   'P 1'
#
loop_
_entity.id
_entity.type
_entity.pdbx_description
1 polymer ?
#
loop_
_entity_poly.entity_id
_entity_poly.type
_entity_poly.pdbx_seq_one_letter_code
_entity_poly.pdbx_strand_id
1 'polypeptide(L)'
;MPDWCRGWCTARTSARRSSSGPGGPTSGRDEPARPTTNCVVHRWTHRPRCPSPVPIPGPRQPLFPRRRNRVGCVHRAALSPLARTAIRAPRRGHRWRYIGVIGTFSGIVTVSSLLTGCSGDENRDAAAPTSTPVASGFRFAACASMTDAEVSQTTSLPSLTRVVQNPIGCRWEGSRSYVQAWWYRGSPLAVERTAAASANLEPTDLTVAGLAGFEAHSADDRVCEIVAAAGPDLIAWTVDIGDSARRGACDAATALTSSSVTRGVER
;
A
#
# COMPACT_ATOMS: atom_id res chain seq x y z
N MET A 1 -0.01 27.27 3.16
CA MET A 1 0.50 27.75 4.47
C MET A 1 1.19 26.55 5.10
N PRO A 2 2.51 26.54 5.36
CA PRO A 2 3.20 25.37 5.91
C PRO A 2 3.12 25.29 7.45
N ASP A 3 3.31 24.09 8.00
CA ASP A 3 2.80 23.57 9.29
C ASP A 3 3.64 23.80 10.57
N TRP A 4 4.56 24.74 10.59
CA TRP A 4 5.32 25.13 11.80
C TRP A 4 4.56 25.90 12.89
N CYS A 5 3.22 25.96 12.90
CA CYS A 5 2.45 26.79 13.85
C CYS A 5 1.38 26.09 14.71
N ARG A 6 1.25 24.76 14.74
CA ARG A 6 0.30 24.12 15.68
C ARG A 6 0.85 22.88 16.38
N GLY A 7 1.56 23.14 17.46
CA GLY A 7 1.56 22.26 18.63
C GLY A 7 1.42 23.12 19.87
N TRP A 8 0.93 22.53 20.96
CA TRP A 8 0.86 23.06 22.33
C TRP A 8 -0.48 23.69 22.74
N CYS A 9 -1.45 22.83 23.08
CA CYS A 9 -2.38 23.10 24.18
C CYS A 9 -2.39 21.87 25.10
N THR A 10 -1.49 21.85 26.07
CA THR A 10 -1.57 20.99 27.26
C THR A 10 -2.76 21.43 28.10
N ALA A 11 -3.74 20.56 28.31
CA ALA A 11 -4.82 20.78 29.26
C ALA A 11 -4.24 20.79 30.68
N ARG A 12 -4.13 21.97 31.30
CA ARG A 12 -3.75 22.14 32.70
C ARG A 12 -5.03 22.22 33.53
N THR A 13 -5.43 21.12 34.15
CA THR A 13 -6.52 21.06 35.14
C THR A 13 -6.07 21.77 36.42
N SER A 14 -6.50 23.02 36.61
CA SER A 14 -6.35 23.70 37.91
C SER A 14 -7.53 23.35 38.82
N ALA A 15 -7.28 22.51 39.81
CA ALA A 15 -8.22 22.25 40.90
C ALA A 15 -8.40 23.52 41.75
N ARG A 16 -9.61 24.08 41.78
CA ARG A 16 -9.96 25.15 42.72
C ARG A 16 -10.49 24.52 44.00
N ARG A 17 -9.74 24.72 45.07
CA ARG A 17 -10.04 24.36 46.46
C ARG A 17 -11.09 25.34 46.99
N SER A 18 -12.32 24.88 47.23
CA SER A 18 -13.38 25.67 47.87
C SER A 18 -13.46 25.36 49.36
N SER A 19 -13.24 26.40 50.17
CA SER A 19 -13.35 26.41 51.62
C SER A 19 -14.80 26.33 52.10
N SER A 20 -14.95 25.66 53.22
CA SER A 20 -16.15 25.33 54.01
C SER A 20 -16.91 26.52 54.63
N GLY A 21 -18.23 26.37 54.76
CA GLY A 21 -19.11 27.11 55.70
C GLY A 21 -20.55 26.54 55.67
N PRO A 22 -21.30 26.48 56.80
CA PRO A 22 -22.23 25.38 57.07
C PRO A 22 -23.73 25.72 56.93
N GLY A 23 -24.56 24.73 56.58
CA GLY A 23 -26.01 24.84 56.73
C GLY A 23 -26.82 23.68 56.12
N GLY A 24 -27.38 22.83 56.99
CA GLY A 24 -28.74 22.24 56.89
C GLY A 24 -29.06 21.17 55.82
N PRO A 25 -29.79 20.08 56.17
CA PRO A 25 -30.03 18.96 55.26
C PRO A 25 -31.33 19.17 54.47
N THR A 26 -31.28 18.98 53.14
CA THR A 26 -32.48 18.62 52.36
C THR A 26 -32.12 17.59 51.30
N SER A 27 -32.89 16.51 51.32
CA SER A 27 -32.89 15.40 50.38
C SER A 27 -33.41 15.85 49.01
N GLY A 28 -32.70 15.54 47.93
CA GLY A 28 -33.21 15.72 46.57
C GLY A 28 -32.25 15.14 45.53
N ARG A 29 -32.79 14.29 44.66
CA ARG A 29 -32.10 13.55 43.58
C ARG A 29 -31.20 14.45 42.72
N ASP A 30 -29.95 14.02 42.52
CA ASP A 30 -29.04 14.57 41.53
C ASP A 30 -29.36 14.02 40.13
N GLU A 31 -29.79 14.92 39.25
CA GLU A 31 -29.77 14.76 37.80
C GLU A 31 -28.56 15.53 37.25
N PRO A 32 -27.63 14.91 36.48
CA PRO A 32 -26.44 15.62 36.03
C PRO A 32 -26.80 16.63 34.93
N ALA A 33 -26.60 17.90 35.25
CA ALA A 33 -26.74 19.04 34.35
C ALA A 33 -25.81 18.94 33.12
N ARG A 34 -26.37 19.19 31.94
CA ARG A 34 -25.62 19.34 30.67
C ARG A 34 -24.73 20.59 30.73
N PRO A 35 -23.45 20.52 30.32
CA PRO A 35 -22.61 21.71 30.25
C PRO A 35 -23.01 22.59 29.08
N THR A 36 -23.44 23.83 29.36
CA THR A 36 -23.60 24.90 28.38
C THR A 36 -22.23 25.52 28.09
N THR A 37 -21.70 25.27 26.90
CA THR A 37 -20.47 25.93 26.42
C THR A 37 -20.82 27.31 25.86
N ASN A 38 -20.60 28.35 26.65
CA ASN A 38 -20.64 29.73 26.15
C ASN A 38 -19.31 30.04 25.42
N CYS A 39 -19.37 30.20 24.10
CA CYS A 39 -18.25 30.68 23.30
C CYS A 39 -18.21 32.22 23.34
N VAL A 40 -17.22 32.77 24.05
CA VAL A 40 -16.87 34.20 23.97
C VAL A 40 -15.83 34.37 22.86
N VAL A 41 -16.20 35.05 21.78
CA VAL A 41 -15.29 35.38 20.67
C VAL A 41 -14.54 36.68 21.02
N HIS A 42 -13.28 36.57 21.41
CA HIS A 42 -12.39 37.74 21.49
C HIS A 42 -11.81 38.07 20.12
N ARG A 43 -12.18 39.24 19.58
CA ARG A 43 -11.62 39.82 18.35
C ARG A 43 -10.24 40.42 18.66
N TRP A 44 -9.17 39.83 18.11
CA TRP A 44 -7.81 40.38 18.18
C TRP A 44 -7.53 41.30 16.99
N THR A 45 -7.13 42.55 17.25
CA THR A 45 -6.95 43.63 16.27
C THR A 45 -5.51 43.93 15.85
N HIS A 46 -4.53 43.07 16.14
CA HIS A 46 -3.14 43.32 15.71
C HIS A 46 -2.54 42.14 14.95
N ARG A 47 -2.23 42.37 13.65
CA ARG A 47 -1.39 41.49 12.83
C ARG A 47 0.09 41.81 13.12
N PRO A 48 0.92 40.85 13.57
CA PRO A 48 2.36 41.04 13.58
C PRO A 48 2.90 40.98 12.14
N ARG A 49 3.77 41.93 11.78
CA ARG A 49 4.51 41.89 10.51
C ARG A 49 5.62 40.84 10.61
N CYS A 50 5.65 39.89 9.66
CA CYS A 50 6.77 38.98 9.50
C CYS A 50 8.03 39.74 9.01
N PRO A 51 9.23 39.41 9.49
CA PRO A 51 10.47 39.94 8.93
C PRO A 51 10.75 39.31 7.55
N SER A 52 11.24 40.13 6.62
CA SER A 52 11.62 39.70 5.27
C SER A 52 12.79 38.72 5.27
N PRO A 53 12.81 37.72 4.37
CA PRO A 53 13.93 36.78 4.28
C PRO A 53 15.19 37.45 3.73
N VAL A 54 16.33 37.18 4.36
CA VAL A 54 17.67 37.57 3.89
C VAL A 54 18.11 36.60 2.79
N PRO A 55 18.64 37.08 1.65
CA PRO A 55 19.10 36.20 0.57
C PRO A 55 20.39 35.46 0.95
N ILE A 56 20.38 34.14 0.82
CA ILE A 56 21.55 33.26 0.96
C ILE A 56 22.37 33.34 -0.35
N PRO A 57 23.69 33.55 -0.30
CA PRO A 57 24.53 33.54 -1.50
C PRO A 57 24.67 32.11 -2.05
N GLY A 58 24.25 31.91 -3.30
CA GLY A 58 24.38 30.64 -4.01
C GLY A 58 25.83 30.33 -4.44
N PRO A 59 26.16 29.06 -4.70
CA PRO A 59 27.49 28.65 -5.15
C PRO A 59 27.79 29.15 -6.57
N ARG A 60 29.02 29.65 -6.75
CA ARG A 60 29.56 30.13 -8.03
C ARG A 60 29.65 28.97 -9.04
N GLN A 61 28.95 29.10 -10.16
CA GLN A 61 29.10 28.19 -11.29
C GLN A 61 30.43 28.45 -12.04
N PRO A 62 31.14 27.41 -12.51
CA PRO A 62 32.29 27.57 -13.39
C PRO A 62 31.86 27.95 -14.81
N LEU A 63 32.53 28.97 -15.35
CA LEU A 63 32.41 29.46 -16.71
C LEU A 63 32.88 28.40 -17.72
N PHE A 64 31.95 27.82 -18.48
CA PHE A 64 32.28 27.08 -19.70
C PHE A 64 32.35 28.04 -20.90
N PRO A 65 33.38 27.94 -21.77
CA PRO A 65 33.51 28.81 -22.92
C PRO A 65 32.49 28.47 -24.02
N ARG A 66 31.77 29.51 -24.48
CA ARG A 66 30.89 29.52 -25.66
C ARG A 66 31.62 28.99 -26.91
N ARG A 67 31.18 27.86 -27.47
CA ARG A 67 31.49 27.49 -28.86
C ARG A 67 30.67 28.36 -29.81
N ARG A 68 31.36 29.10 -30.68
CA ARG A 68 30.78 29.87 -31.80
C ARG A 68 30.30 28.92 -32.88
N ASN A 69 29.05 29.11 -33.33
CA ASN A 69 28.53 28.54 -34.57
C ASN A 69 29.32 29.09 -35.76
N ARG A 70 29.88 28.20 -36.58
CA ARG A 70 30.32 28.51 -37.94
C ARG A 70 29.37 27.83 -38.92
N VAL A 71 28.66 28.67 -39.67
CA VAL A 71 27.92 28.34 -40.88
C VAL A 71 28.95 28.10 -41.99
N GLY A 72 28.80 27.03 -42.75
CA GLY A 72 29.63 26.71 -43.91
C GLY A 72 28.94 25.71 -44.81
N CYS A 73 28.39 26.20 -45.92
CA CYS A 73 27.87 25.41 -47.02
C CYS A 73 28.98 24.92 -47.95
N VAL A 74 28.59 23.95 -48.79
CA VAL A 74 29.17 23.50 -50.07
C VAL A 74 30.30 22.45 -50.00
N HIS A 75 29.97 21.18 -50.27
CA HIS A 75 30.22 20.56 -51.59
C HIS A 75 29.67 19.12 -51.68
N ARG A 76 28.91 18.87 -52.75
CA ARG A 76 28.61 17.55 -53.32
C ARG A 76 29.84 17.08 -54.10
N ALA A 77 30.36 15.89 -53.83
CA ALA A 77 31.05 15.06 -54.82
C ALA A 77 31.20 13.59 -54.33
N ALA A 78 30.68 12.69 -55.17
CA ALA A 78 31.16 11.36 -55.54
C ALA A 78 31.57 10.31 -54.46
N LEU A 79 30.70 9.31 -54.36
CA LEU A 79 30.90 7.86 -54.22
C LEU A 79 32.35 7.31 -54.22
N SER A 80 32.65 6.47 -53.22
CA SER A 80 33.25 5.13 -53.43
C SER A 80 32.92 4.19 -52.26
N PRO A 81 32.71 2.88 -52.53
CA PRO A 81 32.33 1.86 -51.56
C PRO A 81 33.58 1.19 -50.93
N LEU A 82 33.36 0.16 -50.10
CA LEU A 82 34.32 -0.61 -49.27
C LEU A 82 34.46 0.02 -47.87
N ALA A 83 34.14 -0.64 -46.74
CA ALA A 83 34.31 -2.04 -46.42
C ALA A 83 33.17 -2.54 -45.51
N ARG A 84 32.59 -3.68 -45.89
CA ARG A 84 31.81 -4.54 -45.00
C ARG A 84 32.77 -5.19 -44.00
N THR A 85 32.88 -4.64 -42.81
CA THR A 85 33.41 -5.38 -41.66
C THR A 85 32.28 -6.21 -41.06
N ALA A 86 32.21 -7.47 -41.50
CA ALA A 86 31.41 -8.50 -40.88
C ALA A 86 31.91 -8.72 -39.44
N ILE A 87 31.17 -8.23 -38.45
CA ILE A 87 31.40 -8.61 -37.06
C ILE A 87 30.85 -10.03 -36.89
N ARG A 88 31.81 -10.95 -36.80
CA ARG A 88 31.68 -12.38 -36.61
C ARG A 88 30.92 -12.68 -35.32
N ALA A 89 29.75 -13.32 -35.45
CA ALA A 89 28.99 -13.86 -34.34
C ALA A 89 29.82 -14.91 -33.57
N PRO A 90 29.86 -14.86 -32.22
CA PRO A 90 30.44 -15.93 -31.43
C PRO A 90 29.45 -17.12 -31.38
N ARG A 91 29.71 -18.14 -32.20
CA ARG A 91 29.24 -19.52 -31.95
C ARG A 91 30.22 -20.19 -30.99
N ARG A 92 29.87 -20.34 -29.71
CA ARG A 92 30.38 -21.43 -28.86
C ARG A 92 29.28 -21.90 -27.92
N GLY A 93 28.89 -23.16 -28.11
CA GLY A 93 27.83 -23.82 -27.38
C GLY A 93 28.22 -24.06 -25.93
N HIS A 94 27.35 -23.60 -25.04
CA HIS A 94 27.29 -24.13 -23.69
C HIS A 94 26.64 -25.50 -23.74
N ARG A 95 27.49 -26.52 -23.72
CA ARG A 95 27.14 -27.89 -23.39
C ARG A 95 26.59 -27.91 -21.97
N TRP A 96 25.28 -27.81 -21.83
CA TRP A 96 24.60 -28.08 -20.56
C TRP A 96 24.72 -29.58 -20.31
N ARG A 97 25.59 -29.93 -19.35
CA ARG A 97 25.80 -31.30 -18.88
C ARG A 97 24.55 -31.69 -18.11
N TYR A 98 23.61 -32.35 -18.78
CA TYR A 98 22.57 -33.13 -18.14
C TYR A 98 23.26 -34.26 -17.37
N ILE A 99 23.44 -34.08 -16.06
CA ILE A 99 23.78 -35.17 -15.16
C ILE A 99 22.49 -35.99 -15.03
N GLY A 100 22.43 -37.07 -15.79
CA GLY A 100 21.42 -38.10 -15.62
C GLY A 100 21.61 -38.76 -14.26
N VAL A 101 20.64 -38.58 -13.37
CA VAL A 101 20.42 -39.50 -12.25
C VAL A 101 19.27 -40.41 -12.69
N ILE A 102 19.67 -41.52 -13.29
CA ILE A 102 18.82 -42.70 -13.46
C ILE A 102 18.68 -43.31 -12.06
N GLY A 103 17.52 -43.11 -11.45
CA GLY A 103 17.15 -43.73 -10.17
C GLY A 103 15.85 -44.49 -10.35
N THR A 104 15.94 -45.66 -10.98
CA THR A 104 14.91 -46.70 -10.96
C THR A 104 14.64 -47.12 -9.52
N PHE A 105 13.44 -46.84 -9.00
CA PHE A 105 12.85 -47.66 -7.95
C PHE A 105 11.53 -48.23 -8.46
N SER A 106 11.67 -49.42 -9.04
CA SER A 106 10.60 -50.36 -9.30
C SER A 106 9.83 -50.62 -8.00
N GLY A 107 8.50 -50.59 -8.09
CA GLY A 107 7.60 -50.78 -6.96
C GLY A 107 7.68 -52.17 -6.34
N ILE A 108 7.02 -52.31 -5.19
CA ILE A 108 6.43 -53.57 -4.72
C ILE A 108 5.54 -53.31 -3.50
N VAL A 109 4.33 -53.88 -3.59
CA VAL A 109 3.51 -54.46 -2.52
C VAL A 109 2.59 -53.53 -1.71
N THR A 110 1.35 -53.53 -2.19
CA THR A 110 0.08 -53.49 -1.46
C THR A 110 0.12 -54.31 -0.16
N VAL A 111 -0.26 -53.70 0.97
CA VAL A 111 -0.84 -54.44 2.11
C VAL A 111 -2.14 -53.75 2.48
N SER A 112 -3.23 -54.41 2.15
CA SER A 112 -4.57 -54.14 2.66
C SER A 112 -4.62 -54.54 4.14
N SER A 113 -4.93 -53.60 5.03
CA SER A 113 -5.37 -53.93 6.39
C SER A 113 -6.90 -53.93 6.41
N LEU A 114 -7.48 -55.13 6.27
CA LEU A 114 -8.86 -55.39 6.66
C LEU A 114 -8.89 -55.89 8.10
N LEU A 115 -10.03 -55.59 8.76
CA LEU A 115 -10.66 -56.29 9.91
C LEU A 115 -10.62 -55.64 11.31
N THR A 116 -11.79 -55.09 11.66
CA THR A 116 -12.66 -55.41 12.82
C THR A 116 -12.32 -54.98 14.25
N GLY A 117 -13.32 -54.33 14.88
CA GLY A 117 -13.76 -54.60 16.26
C GLY A 117 -13.66 -53.41 17.22
N CYS A 118 -14.78 -52.80 17.62
CA CYS A 118 -15.56 -53.29 18.76
C CYS A 118 -16.81 -52.42 18.97
N SER A 119 -17.91 -53.09 19.31
CA SER A 119 -19.18 -52.53 19.75
C SER A 119 -18.99 -51.77 21.07
N GLY A 120 -19.54 -50.57 21.14
CA GLY A 120 -19.63 -49.77 22.35
C GLY A 120 -20.79 -48.81 22.22
N ASP A 121 -21.94 -49.22 22.73
CA ASP A 121 -23.09 -48.35 22.98
C ASP A 121 -22.66 -47.26 23.97
N GLU A 122 -22.19 -46.13 23.44
CA GLU A 122 -22.19 -44.86 24.16
C GLU A 122 -22.69 -43.78 23.22
N ASN A 123 -23.92 -43.35 23.51
CA ASN A 123 -24.57 -42.16 23.01
C ASN A 123 -23.60 -40.96 23.00
N ARG A 124 -22.89 -40.79 21.89
CA ARG A 124 -22.19 -39.56 21.56
C ARG A 124 -22.90 -39.01 20.34
N ASP A 125 -23.69 -37.98 20.56
CA ASP A 125 -24.05 -37.00 19.54
C ASP A 125 -22.75 -36.48 18.92
N ALA A 126 -22.24 -37.23 17.94
CA ALA A 126 -21.18 -36.78 17.06
C ALA A 126 -21.82 -35.70 16.20
N ALA A 127 -21.77 -34.46 16.69
CA ALA A 127 -21.94 -33.30 15.86
C ALA A 127 -21.04 -33.52 14.63
N ALA A 128 -21.66 -33.77 13.48
CA ALA A 128 -20.96 -33.74 12.21
C ALA A 128 -20.11 -32.46 12.21
N PRO A 129 -18.84 -32.51 11.77
CA PRO A 129 -18.07 -31.29 11.65
C PRO A 129 -18.89 -30.37 10.76
N THR A 130 -19.45 -29.31 11.35
CA THR A 130 -20.02 -28.21 10.59
C THR A 130 -18.86 -27.76 9.73
N SER A 131 -18.91 -28.11 8.44
CA SER A 131 -18.03 -27.53 7.46
C SER A 131 -18.34 -26.05 7.49
N THR A 132 -17.57 -25.29 8.26
CA THR A 132 -17.56 -23.84 8.13
C THR A 132 -17.37 -23.61 6.64
N PRO A 133 -18.32 -22.95 5.95
CA PRO A 133 -18.12 -22.65 4.54
C PRO A 133 -16.76 -21.97 4.45
N VAL A 134 -15.83 -22.60 3.73
CA VAL A 134 -14.54 -22.00 3.44
C VAL A 134 -14.91 -20.69 2.78
N ALA A 135 -14.61 -19.58 3.46
CA ALA A 135 -14.90 -18.27 2.91
C ALA A 135 -14.32 -18.26 1.50
N SER A 136 -15.19 -18.01 0.54
CA SER A 136 -14.89 -17.99 -0.87
C SER A 136 -13.78 -16.97 -1.11
N GLY A 137 -12.81 -17.33 -1.94
CA GLY A 137 -11.59 -16.56 -2.14
C GLY A 137 -11.84 -15.34 -3.01
N PHE A 138 -10.75 -14.80 -3.55
CA PHE A 138 -10.83 -13.80 -4.60
C PHE A 138 -10.77 -14.44 -6.00
N ARG A 139 -11.52 -13.86 -6.93
CA ARG A 139 -11.34 -13.96 -8.37
C ARG A 139 -11.28 -12.57 -8.96
N PHE A 140 -10.12 -12.18 -9.44
CA PHE A 140 -10.00 -10.97 -10.23
C PHE A 140 -9.89 -11.30 -11.72
N ALA A 141 -10.43 -10.42 -12.55
CA ALA A 141 -9.91 -10.25 -13.91
C ALA A 141 -8.48 -9.66 -13.83
N ALA A 142 -7.86 -9.40 -14.98
CA ALA A 142 -6.54 -8.77 -15.02
C ALA A 142 -6.50 -7.49 -14.14
N CYS A 143 -5.36 -7.22 -13.52
CA CYS A 143 -5.11 -6.02 -12.72
C CYS A 143 -6.14 -5.79 -11.59
N ALA A 144 -6.47 -6.83 -10.82
CA ALA A 144 -7.47 -6.74 -9.74
C ALA A 144 -8.84 -6.24 -10.21
N SER A 145 -9.22 -6.58 -11.45
CA SER A 145 -10.44 -6.11 -12.13
C SER A 145 -10.50 -4.59 -12.34
N MET A 146 -9.36 -3.90 -12.40
CA MET A 146 -9.25 -2.45 -12.62
C MET A 146 -8.65 -2.11 -14.00
N THR A 147 -9.18 -1.06 -14.62
CA THR A 147 -8.62 -0.41 -15.82
C THR A 147 -7.63 0.70 -15.47
N ASP A 148 -6.78 1.09 -16.42
CA ASP A 148 -5.83 2.19 -16.24
C ASP A 148 -6.52 3.53 -15.91
N ALA A 149 -7.67 3.76 -16.55
CA ALA A 149 -8.47 4.95 -16.34
C ALA A 149 -9.03 5.01 -14.92
N GLU A 150 -9.56 3.89 -14.41
CA GLU A 150 -10.04 3.81 -13.03
C GLU A 150 -8.88 4.02 -12.03
N VAL A 151 -7.72 3.38 -12.23
CA VAL A 151 -6.56 3.57 -11.34
C VAL A 151 -6.13 5.04 -11.32
N SER A 152 -6.01 5.67 -12.48
CA SER A 152 -5.64 7.08 -12.60
C SER A 152 -6.68 8.00 -11.94
N GLN A 153 -7.96 7.73 -12.13
CA GLN A 153 -9.05 8.51 -11.56
C GLN A 153 -9.11 8.38 -10.04
N THR A 154 -9.05 7.15 -9.52
CA THR A 154 -9.15 6.86 -8.08
C THR A 154 -7.98 7.44 -7.29
N THR A 155 -6.78 7.43 -7.88
CA THR A 155 -5.55 7.95 -7.24
C THR A 155 -5.35 9.44 -7.46
N SER A 156 -6.00 10.02 -8.49
CA SER A 156 -5.73 11.39 -8.96
C SER A 156 -4.26 11.63 -9.32
N LEU A 157 -3.52 10.57 -9.65
CA LEU A 157 -2.14 10.66 -10.09
C LEU A 157 -2.10 10.90 -11.62
N PRO A 158 -1.37 11.92 -12.08
CA PRO A 158 -1.27 12.20 -13.50
C PRO A 158 -0.36 11.17 -14.20
N SER A 159 -0.66 10.88 -15.46
CA SER A 159 0.25 10.20 -16.39
C SER A 159 0.76 8.82 -15.93
N LEU A 160 -0.07 8.06 -15.22
CA LEU A 160 0.25 6.67 -14.88
C LEU A 160 0.29 5.81 -16.15
N THR A 161 1.38 5.08 -16.33
CA THR A 161 1.55 4.10 -17.41
C THR A 161 1.69 2.70 -16.82
N ARG A 162 0.92 1.73 -17.32
CA ARG A 162 1.06 0.34 -16.89
C ARG A 162 2.36 -0.25 -17.43
N VAL A 163 3.28 -0.61 -16.52
CA VAL A 163 4.62 -1.14 -16.85
C VAL A 163 4.74 -2.63 -16.55
N VAL A 164 3.89 -3.17 -15.68
CA VAL A 164 3.78 -4.61 -15.41
C VAL A 164 2.33 -5.05 -15.50
N GLN A 165 2.11 -6.18 -16.17
CA GLN A 165 0.84 -6.91 -16.18
C GLN A 165 1.14 -8.40 -16.24
N ASN A 166 0.76 -9.14 -15.21
CA ASN A 166 0.83 -10.59 -15.16
C ASN A 166 -0.42 -11.16 -14.46
N PRO A 167 -0.58 -12.49 -14.36
CA PRO A 167 -1.78 -13.08 -13.78
C PRO A 167 -2.03 -12.76 -12.29
N ILE A 168 -0.99 -12.37 -11.54
CA ILE A 168 -1.09 -12.12 -10.09
C ILE A 168 -1.06 -10.62 -9.73
N GLY A 169 -0.86 -9.73 -10.71
CA GLY A 169 -0.82 -8.31 -10.42
C GLY A 169 -0.41 -7.40 -11.57
N CYS A 170 -0.49 -6.11 -11.29
CA CYS A 170 -0.15 -5.03 -12.20
C CYS A 170 0.58 -3.90 -11.47
N ARG A 171 1.41 -3.17 -12.21
CA ARG A 171 2.11 -1.98 -11.72
C ARG A 171 1.99 -0.86 -12.74
N TRP A 172 1.71 0.32 -12.23
CA TRP A 172 1.66 1.58 -12.95
C TRP A 172 2.75 2.52 -12.42
N GLU A 173 3.43 3.20 -13.31
CA GLU A 173 4.45 4.18 -12.96
C GLU A 173 4.11 5.55 -13.55
N GLY A 174 4.26 6.58 -12.72
CA GLY A 174 4.32 7.98 -13.12
C GLY A 174 5.78 8.47 -13.05
N SER A 175 5.98 9.79 -13.12
CA SER A 175 7.32 10.37 -13.07
C SER A 175 8.03 10.17 -11.73
N ARG A 176 7.27 10.22 -10.63
CA ARG A 176 7.78 10.10 -9.24
C ARG A 176 6.83 9.33 -8.32
N SER A 177 5.79 8.73 -8.90
CA SER A 177 4.73 8.00 -8.22
C SER A 177 4.62 6.61 -8.82
N TYR A 178 4.09 5.66 -8.05
CA TYR A 178 3.71 4.37 -8.58
C TYR A 178 2.47 3.85 -7.88
N VAL A 179 1.77 2.95 -8.57
CA VAL A 179 0.64 2.21 -8.02
C VAL A 179 0.84 0.76 -8.37
N GLN A 180 0.56 -0.15 -7.46
CA GLN A 180 0.62 -1.58 -7.75
C GLN A 180 -0.47 -2.34 -7.02
N ALA A 181 -0.93 -3.39 -7.67
CA ALA A 181 -1.85 -4.36 -7.11
C ALA A 181 -1.23 -5.75 -7.22
N TRP A 182 -1.18 -6.46 -6.10
CA TRP A 182 -0.76 -7.85 -6.03
C TRP A 182 -1.82 -8.67 -5.31
N TRP A 183 -2.09 -9.88 -5.81
CA TRP A 183 -2.98 -10.83 -5.16
C TRP A 183 -2.27 -12.17 -5.01
N TYR A 184 -2.38 -12.74 -3.81
CA TYR A 184 -1.84 -14.05 -3.49
C TYR A 184 -2.91 -14.96 -2.92
N ARG A 185 -2.91 -16.22 -3.37
CA ARG A 185 -3.72 -17.30 -2.82
C ARG A 185 -2.92 -18.09 -1.80
N GLY A 186 -3.52 -18.33 -0.64
CA GLY A 186 -2.92 -19.06 0.47
C GLY A 186 -1.90 -18.26 1.28
N SER A 187 -1.75 -16.95 1.05
CA SER A 187 -0.85 -16.12 1.85
C SER A 187 -1.54 -15.72 3.17
N PRO A 188 -0.93 -16.00 4.34
CA PRO A 188 -1.50 -15.55 5.61
C PRO A 188 -1.34 -14.03 5.78
N LEU A 189 -2.39 -13.35 6.24
CA LEU A 189 -2.36 -11.90 6.50
C LEU A 189 -1.21 -11.48 7.44
N ALA A 190 -0.83 -12.35 8.39
CA ALA A 190 0.29 -12.10 9.29
C ALA A 190 1.64 -12.01 8.57
N VAL A 191 1.85 -12.80 7.50
CA VAL A 191 3.08 -12.77 6.71
C VAL A 191 3.18 -11.46 5.94
N GLU A 192 2.09 -11.01 5.31
CA GLU A 192 2.08 -9.71 4.62
C GLU A 192 2.27 -8.55 5.60
N ARG A 193 1.71 -8.64 6.82
CA ARG A 193 1.94 -7.63 7.86
C ARG A 193 3.43 -7.52 8.21
N THR A 194 4.13 -8.64 8.34
CA THR A 194 5.59 -8.66 8.56
C THR A 194 6.35 -8.13 7.34
N ALA A 195 5.89 -8.42 6.13
CA ALA A 195 6.50 -7.91 4.91
C ALA A 195 6.39 -6.38 4.82
N ALA A 196 5.22 -5.81 5.11
CA ALA A 196 5.01 -4.36 5.16
C ALA A 196 5.91 -3.68 6.20
N ALA A 197 6.00 -4.25 7.41
CA ALA A 197 6.92 -3.75 8.45
C ALA A 197 8.39 -3.81 8.00
N SER A 198 8.78 -4.88 7.30
CA SER A 198 10.14 -5.02 6.74
C SER A 198 10.43 -4.00 5.63
N ALA A 199 9.39 -3.46 4.99
CA ALA A 199 9.48 -2.36 4.04
C ALA A 199 9.46 -0.96 4.69
N ASN A 200 9.52 -0.89 6.04
CA ASN A 200 9.40 0.33 6.84
C ASN A 200 8.05 1.05 6.65
N LEU A 201 6.98 0.28 6.45
CA LEU A 201 5.61 0.76 6.59
C LEU A 201 5.10 0.37 7.99
N GLU A 202 4.27 1.20 8.59
CA GLU A 202 3.70 0.98 9.94
C GLU A 202 2.29 0.35 9.83
N PRO A 203 2.14 -0.97 10.03
CA PRO A 203 0.86 -1.64 9.84
C PRO A 203 -0.10 -1.44 11.02
N THR A 204 -1.36 -1.15 10.70
CA THR A 204 -2.48 -1.01 11.63
C THR A 204 -3.70 -1.77 11.10
N ASP A 205 -4.44 -2.44 11.99
CA ASP A 205 -5.63 -3.21 11.61
C ASP A 205 -6.69 -2.32 10.94
N LEU A 206 -7.30 -2.83 9.88
CA LEU A 206 -8.34 -2.16 9.11
C LEU A 206 -9.41 -3.16 8.70
N THR A 207 -10.66 -2.69 8.55
CA THR A 207 -11.70 -3.42 7.83
C THR A 207 -12.09 -2.63 6.58
N VAL A 208 -12.01 -3.27 5.41
CA VAL A 208 -12.34 -2.64 4.12
C VAL A 208 -13.41 -3.45 3.41
N ALA A 209 -14.54 -2.81 3.08
CA ALA A 209 -15.72 -3.45 2.49
C ALA A 209 -16.18 -4.72 3.24
N GLY A 210 -16.05 -4.73 4.58
CA GLY A 210 -16.43 -5.86 5.44
C GLY A 210 -15.39 -6.98 5.53
N LEU A 211 -14.24 -6.85 4.86
CA LEU A 211 -13.14 -7.81 4.94
C LEU A 211 -12.07 -7.34 5.93
N ALA A 212 -11.56 -8.28 6.72
CA ALA A 212 -10.43 -8.03 7.61
C ALA A 212 -9.15 -7.78 6.81
N GLY A 213 -8.30 -6.90 7.34
CA GLY A 213 -7.11 -6.45 6.66
C GLY A 213 -6.21 -5.59 7.53
N PHE A 214 -5.28 -4.89 6.89
CA PHE A 214 -4.49 -3.84 7.51
C PHE A 214 -4.18 -2.73 6.51
N GLU A 215 -3.95 -1.55 7.06
CA GLU A 215 -3.31 -0.43 6.40
C GLU A 215 -1.86 -0.33 6.87
N ALA A 216 -0.92 -0.04 5.99
CA ALA A 216 0.46 0.24 6.36
C ALA A 216 0.98 1.45 5.57
N HIS A 217 1.49 2.47 6.26
CA HIS A 217 1.96 3.70 5.61
C HIS A 217 3.40 4.01 6.00
N SER A 218 4.09 4.75 5.12
CA SER A 218 5.40 5.31 5.44
C SER A 218 5.27 6.50 6.38
N ALA A 219 6.32 6.80 7.16
CA ALA A 219 6.29 7.88 8.15
C ALA A 219 6.05 9.30 7.56
N ASP A 220 6.24 9.47 6.24
CA ASP A 220 5.98 10.71 5.50
C ASP A 220 4.62 10.70 4.77
N ASP A 221 3.77 9.69 5.02
CA ASP A 221 2.44 9.48 4.41
C ASP A 221 2.44 9.40 2.86
N ARG A 222 3.63 9.25 2.26
CA ARG A 222 3.82 9.22 0.80
C ARG A 222 3.44 7.87 0.20
N VAL A 223 3.72 6.80 0.93
CA VAL A 223 3.44 5.42 0.53
C VAL A 223 2.39 4.86 1.48
N CYS A 224 1.37 4.23 0.92
CA CYS A 224 0.41 3.48 1.70
C CYS A 224 0.03 2.18 1.01
N GLU A 225 -0.04 1.12 1.79
CA GLU A 225 -0.48 -0.20 1.40
C GLU A 225 -1.76 -0.57 2.15
N ILE A 226 -2.75 -1.09 1.42
CA ILE A 226 -3.96 -1.67 2.01
C ILE A 226 -3.98 -3.14 1.60
N VAL A 227 -4.07 -4.02 2.60
CA VAL A 227 -4.21 -5.45 2.40
C VAL A 227 -5.57 -5.89 2.94
N ALA A 228 -6.32 -6.64 2.12
CA ALA A 228 -7.61 -7.21 2.49
C ALA A 228 -7.61 -8.72 2.24
N ALA A 229 -8.19 -9.49 3.17
CA ALA A 229 -8.26 -10.95 3.09
C ALA A 229 -9.69 -11.45 2.88
N ALA A 230 -9.85 -12.45 2.01
CA ALA A 230 -11.08 -13.21 1.82
C ALA A 230 -10.74 -14.70 1.74
N GLY A 231 -11.17 -15.48 2.74
CA GLY A 231 -10.84 -16.90 2.83
C GLY A 231 -9.32 -17.14 2.83
N PRO A 232 -8.79 -17.97 1.92
CA PRO A 232 -7.35 -18.21 1.81
C PRO A 232 -6.62 -17.11 1.05
N ASP A 233 -7.31 -16.15 0.43
CA ASP A 233 -6.72 -15.19 -0.49
C ASP A 233 -6.56 -13.81 0.16
N LEU A 234 -5.60 -13.04 -0.38
CA LEU A 234 -5.47 -11.63 -0.08
C LEU A 234 -5.18 -10.80 -1.32
N ILE A 235 -5.51 -9.51 -1.24
CA ILE A 235 -5.13 -8.49 -2.22
C ILE A 235 -4.44 -7.35 -1.49
N ALA A 236 -3.32 -6.89 -2.05
CA ALA A 236 -2.57 -5.73 -1.60
C ALA A 236 -2.57 -4.65 -2.68
N TRP A 237 -2.97 -3.43 -2.31
CA TRP A 237 -2.78 -2.23 -3.12
C TRP A 237 -1.77 -1.32 -2.44
N THR A 238 -0.65 -1.05 -3.13
CA THR A 238 0.34 -0.06 -2.70
C THR A 238 0.22 1.17 -3.59
N VAL A 239 0.13 2.36 -2.98
CA VAL A 239 0.13 3.65 -3.66
C VAL A 239 1.29 4.47 -3.12
N ASP A 240 2.20 4.89 -4.00
CA ASP A 240 3.20 5.92 -3.75
C ASP A 240 2.81 7.16 -4.55
N ILE A 241 2.45 8.23 -3.85
CA ILE A 241 2.00 9.48 -4.48
C ILE A 241 3.16 10.38 -4.95
N GLY A 242 4.41 10.00 -4.69
CA GLY A 242 5.56 10.86 -4.95
C GLY A 242 5.43 12.20 -4.23
N ASP A 243 5.75 13.29 -4.93
CA ASP A 243 5.57 14.65 -4.40
C ASP A 243 4.21 15.25 -4.81
N SER A 244 3.27 14.41 -5.27
CA SER A 244 2.10 14.87 -6.01
C SER A 244 0.87 14.09 -5.64
N ALA A 245 0.02 14.66 -4.79
CA ALA A 245 -1.30 14.09 -4.58
C ALA A 245 -2.32 15.16 -4.24
N ARG A 246 -3.47 15.11 -4.94
CA ARG A 246 -4.69 15.78 -4.50
C ARG A 246 -5.45 14.97 -3.44
N ARG A 247 -5.09 13.69 -3.28
CA ARG A 247 -5.69 12.70 -2.38
C ARG A 247 -4.56 11.95 -1.66
N GLY A 248 -4.70 11.67 -0.36
CA GLY A 248 -3.69 10.93 0.40
C GLY A 248 -3.46 9.52 -0.14
N ALA A 249 -2.26 8.95 0.10
CA ALA A 249 -1.91 7.61 -0.36
C ALA A 249 -2.88 6.55 0.18
N CYS A 250 -3.21 6.59 1.48
CA CYS A 250 -4.13 5.63 2.10
C CYS A 250 -5.57 5.76 1.63
N ASP A 251 -6.05 6.97 1.40
CA ASP A 251 -7.38 7.20 0.82
C ASP A 251 -7.50 6.56 -0.58
N ALA A 252 -6.45 6.73 -1.40
CA ALA A 252 -6.37 6.16 -2.73
C ALA A 252 -6.30 4.62 -2.67
N ALA A 253 -5.38 4.06 -1.87
CA ALA A 253 -5.23 2.63 -1.70
C ALA A 253 -6.50 1.96 -1.14
N THR A 254 -7.20 2.63 -0.20
CA THR A 254 -8.45 2.12 0.38
C THR A 254 -9.56 2.08 -0.66
N ALA A 255 -9.68 3.11 -1.50
CA ALA A 255 -10.69 3.13 -2.55
C ALA A 255 -10.42 2.09 -3.65
N LEU A 256 -9.15 1.91 -4.04
CA LEU A 256 -8.74 0.87 -4.98
C LEU A 256 -9.04 -0.52 -4.44
N THR A 257 -8.71 -0.76 -3.16
CA THR A 257 -9.00 -2.03 -2.49
C THR A 257 -10.49 -2.29 -2.42
N SER A 258 -11.27 -1.33 -1.91
CA SER A 258 -12.74 -1.42 -1.83
C SER A 258 -13.39 -1.74 -3.19
N SER A 259 -12.92 -1.07 -4.25
CA SER A 259 -13.42 -1.29 -5.62
C SER A 259 -13.04 -2.67 -6.17
N SER A 260 -11.85 -3.16 -5.82
CA SER A 260 -11.37 -4.48 -6.22
C SER A 260 -12.15 -5.58 -5.51
N VAL A 261 -12.20 -5.55 -4.17
CA VAL A 261 -12.86 -6.59 -3.38
C VAL A 261 -14.36 -6.68 -3.68
N THR A 262 -15.03 -5.55 -3.90
CA THR A 262 -16.45 -5.54 -4.30
C THR A 262 -16.71 -6.30 -5.60
N ARG A 263 -15.73 -6.29 -6.52
CA ARG A 263 -15.79 -7.00 -7.82
C ARG A 263 -15.22 -8.41 -7.77
N GLY A 264 -14.37 -8.72 -6.80
CA GLY A 264 -13.54 -9.92 -6.81
C GLY A 264 -13.87 -10.97 -5.75
N VAL A 265 -14.66 -10.66 -4.73
CA VAL A 265 -15.09 -11.67 -3.75
C VAL A 265 -16.01 -12.67 -4.46
N GLU A 266 -15.60 -13.95 -4.47
CA GLU A 266 -16.50 -15.04 -4.82
C GLU A 266 -17.61 -15.12 -3.76
N ARG A 267 -18.88 -15.34 -4.16
CA ARG A 267 -20.02 -15.48 -3.24
C ARG A 267 -20.65 -16.86 -3.38
#